data_AF-A0A432Q996-F1
#
_entry.id   AF-A0A432Q996-F1
#
_cell.length_a   1.000
_cell.length_b   1.000
_cell.length_c   1.000
_cell.angle_alpha   90.00
_cell.angle_beta   90.00
_cell.angle_gamma   90.00
#
_symmetry.space_group_name_H-M   'P 1'
#
loop_
_entity.id
_entity.type
_entity.pdbx_description
1 polymer ?
#
loop_
_entity_poly.entity_id
_entity_poly.type
_entity_poly.pdbx_seq_one_letter_code
_entity_poly.pdbx_strand_id
1 'polypeptide(L)'
;MGQLNFYGAWAGILLGFVSGAVIGLFFHRKDWLGGYSARARRMVRLGHISFFGLAIINFFYALSASTLALFPGSTLASWLFICGAVTMPTICFLTAWRPFFRHLFFIPVLSLITGTILSFQGALI
;
A
#
# COMPACT_ATOMS: atom_id res chain seq x y z
N MET A 1 2.00 -5.78 -18.83
CA MET A 1 1.28 -5.46 -17.58
C MET A 1 2.14 -5.56 -16.32
N GLY A 2 3.07 -6.53 -16.20
CA GLY A 2 4.01 -6.58 -15.06
C GLY A 2 4.86 -5.31 -14.85
N GLN A 3 5.19 -4.58 -15.92
CA GLN A 3 5.93 -3.31 -15.85
C GLN A 3 5.24 -2.24 -15.00
N LEU A 4 3.90 -2.14 -15.05
CA LEU A 4 3.15 -1.13 -14.30
C LEU A 4 3.26 -1.36 -12.78
N ASN A 5 3.11 -2.62 -12.36
CA ASN A 5 3.27 -2.99 -10.95
C ASN A 5 4.73 -2.94 -10.52
N PHE A 6 5.69 -3.19 -11.42
CA PHE A 6 7.12 -3.02 -11.15
C PHE A 6 7.46 -1.56 -10.86
N TYR A 7 7.06 -0.62 -11.73
CA TYR A 7 7.23 0.81 -11.48
C TYR A 7 6.45 1.27 -10.24
N GLY A 8 5.23 0.76 -10.05
CA GLY A 8 4.41 1.03 -8.86
C GLY A 8 5.06 0.53 -7.56
N ALA A 9 5.72 -0.63 -7.58
CA ALA A 9 6.47 -1.18 -6.46
C ALA A 9 7.67 -0.30 -6.11
N TRP A 10 8.48 0.07 -7.09
CA TRP A 10 9.63 0.96 -6.86
C TRP A 10 9.21 2.36 -6.40
N ALA A 11 8.12 2.91 -6.96
CA ALA A 11 7.54 4.15 -6.49
C ALA A 11 7.06 4.03 -5.03
N GLY A 12 6.40 2.92 -4.67
CA GLY A 12 5.97 2.64 -3.30
C GLY A 12 7.14 2.52 -2.32
N ILE A 13 8.25 1.89 -2.71
CA ILE A 13 9.48 1.81 -1.91
C ILE A 13 10.09 3.19 -1.71
N LEU A 14 10.17 4.00 -2.76
CA LEU A 14 10.71 5.37 -2.69
C LEU A 14 9.85 6.24 -1.75
N LEU A 15 8.53 6.16 -1.87
CA LEU A 15 7.60 6.83 -0.96
C LEU A 15 7.70 6.30 0.47
N GLY A 16 7.98 5.01 0.65
CA GLY A 16 8.34 4.41 1.94
C GLY A 16 9.57 5.08 2.56
N PHE A 17 10.66 5.21 1.81
CA PHE A 17 11.87 5.89 2.30
C PHE A 17 11.63 7.37 2.63
N VAL A 18 10.94 8.09 1.76
CA VAL A 18 10.61 9.51 1.98
C VAL A 18 9.73 9.66 3.21
N SER A 19 8.67 8.86 3.35
CA SER A 19 7.79 8.92 4.51
C SER A 19 8.51 8.52 5.80
N GLY A 20 9.42 7.55 5.75
CA GLY A 20 10.25 7.14 6.90
C GLY A 20 11.21 8.25 7.33
N ALA A 21 11.87 8.90 6.37
CA ALA A 21 12.75 10.03 6.61
C ALA A 21 11.99 11.21 7.24
N VAL A 22 10.81 11.54 6.71
CA VAL A 22 9.93 12.58 7.28
C VAL A 22 9.55 12.24 8.71
N ILE A 23 9.05 11.03 8.98
CA ILE A 23 8.69 10.59 10.34
C ILE A 23 9.90 10.65 11.29
N GLY A 24 11.09 10.26 10.82
CA GLY A 24 12.33 10.28 11.59
C GLY A 24 12.82 11.70 11.93
N LEU A 25 12.74 12.63 10.99
CA LEU A 25 13.14 14.03 11.19
C LEU A 25 12.24 14.76 12.19
N PHE A 26 10.94 14.47 12.21
CA PHE A 26 9.99 15.11 13.12
C PHE A 26 10.01 14.54 14.55
N PHE A 27 10.79 13.48 14.81
CA PHE A 27 10.92 12.85 16.13
C PHE A 27 11.50 13.80 17.21
N HIS A 28 12.17 14.87 16.81
CA HIS A 28 12.74 15.86 17.74
C HIS A 28 11.67 16.71 18.47
N ARG A 29 10.43 16.80 17.96
CA ARG A 29 9.34 17.55 18.62
C ARG A 29 8.56 16.65 19.58
N LYS A 30 8.68 16.91 20.89
CA LYS A 30 8.01 16.16 21.97
C LYS A 30 6.47 16.09 21.79
N ASP A 31 5.86 17.18 21.30
CA ASP A 31 4.41 17.31 21.06
C ASP A 31 3.93 16.87 19.66
N TRP A 32 4.80 16.32 18.82
CA TRP A 32 4.42 15.95 17.46
C TRP A 32 3.24 14.97 17.45
N LEU A 33 2.15 15.30 16.76
CA LEU A 33 0.91 14.50 16.67
C LEU A 33 0.25 14.16 18.04
N GLY A 34 0.39 15.01 19.06
CA GLY A 34 -0.40 14.91 20.31
C GLY A 34 0.14 13.95 21.37
N GLY A 35 1.44 13.64 21.35
CA GLY A 35 2.10 12.78 22.35
C GLY A 35 2.34 11.33 21.92
N TYR A 36 3.22 10.62 22.62
CA TYR A 36 3.73 9.28 22.23
C TYR A 36 2.64 8.19 22.11
N SER A 37 1.57 8.32 22.88
CA SER A 37 0.43 7.41 22.90
C SER A 37 -0.68 7.77 21.90
N ALA A 38 -0.54 8.87 21.17
CA ALA A 38 -1.60 9.36 20.30
C ALA A 38 -1.89 8.41 19.13
N ARG A 39 -3.19 8.17 18.91
CA ARG A 39 -3.72 7.35 17.81
C ARG A 39 -3.15 7.77 16.45
N ALA A 40 -2.89 9.06 16.26
CA ALA A 40 -2.30 9.62 15.05
C ALA A 40 -0.89 9.06 14.74
N ARG A 41 0.00 8.94 15.73
CA ARG A 41 1.35 8.36 15.53
C ARG A 41 1.28 6.89 15.11
N ARG A 42 0.34 6.12 15.69
CA ARG A 42 0.14 4.70 15.32
C ARG A 42 -0.34 4.57 13.87
N MET A 43 -1.27 5.41 13.43
CA MET A 43 -1.78 5.40 12.06
C MET A 43 -0.71 5.82 11.04
N VAL A 44 0.12 6.82 11.36
CA VAL A 44 1.25 7.24 10.52
C VAL A 44 2.28 6.13 10.34
N ARG A 45 2.63 5.41 11.43
CA ARG A 45 3.52 4.24 11.35
C ARG A 45 2.91 3.12 10.51
N LEU A 46 1.61 2.86 10.64
CA LEU A 46 0.90 1.86 9.83
C LEU A 46 0.88 2.24 8.34
N GLY A 47 0.64 3.52 8.02
CA GLY A 47 0.71 4.04 6.66
C GLY A 47 2.11 3.91 6.05
N HIS A 48 3.15 4.24 6.82
CA HIS A 48 4.55 4.01 6.41
C HIS A 48 4.82 2.53 6.11
N ILE A 49 4.43 1.62 6.99
CA ILE A 49 4.63 0.17 6.78
C ILE A 49 3.84 -0.31 5.55
N SER A 50 2.63 0.23 5.32
CA SER A 50 1.82 -0.15 4.16
C SER A 50 2.48 0.20 2.81
N PHE A 51 3.29 1.27 2.74
CA PHE A 51 4.06 1.59 1.53
C PHE A 51 5.00 0.45 1.14
N PHE A 52 5.74 -0.09 2.12
CA PHE A 52 6.65 -1.21 1.87
C PHE A 52 5.91 -2.52 1.62
N GLY A 53 4.93 -2.86 2.46
CA GLY A 53 4.18 -4.11 2.31
C GLY A 53 3.49 -4.24 0.96
N LEU A 54 2.83 -3.17 0.51
CA LEU A 54 2.10 -3.17 -0.77
C LEU A 54 3.02 -3.03 -1.98
N ALA A 55 4.16 -2.35 -1.83
CA ALA A 55 5.19 -2.36 -2.85
C ALA A 55 5.76 -3.76 -3.07
N ILE A 56 6.05 -4.49 -1.99
CA ILE A 56 6.54 -5.88 -2.07
C ILE A 56 5.50 -6.79 -2.73
N ILE A 57 4.22 -6.65 -2.38
CA ILE A 57 3.13 -7.41 -3.03
C ILE A 57 3.07 -7.12 -4.53
N ASN A 58 3.14 -5.84 -4.94
CA ASN A 58 3.17 -5.46 -6.35
C ASN A 58 4.41 -6.00 -7.08
N PHE A 59 5.56 -6.03 -6.41
CA PHE A 59 6.80 -6.60 -6.94
C PHE A 59 6.67 -8.11 -7.19
N PHE A 60 6.14 -8.85 -6.21
CA PHE A 60 5.88 -10.28 -6.36
C PHE A 60 4.83 -10.56 -7.44
N TYR A 61 3.77 -9.76 -7.53
CA TYR A 61 2.80 -9.91 -8.61
C TYR A 61 3.44 -9.66 -9.99
N ALA A 62 4.31 -8.65 -10.13
CA ALA A 62 5.05 -8.39 -11.36
C ALA A 62 5.97 -9.56 -11.74
N LEU A 63 6.64 -10.17 -10.75
CA LEU A 63 7.52 -11.32 -10.95
C LEU A 63 6.73 -12.60 -11.29
N SER A 64 5.65 -12.89 -10.56
CA SER A 64 4.78 -14.04 -10.86
C SER A 64 4.14 -13.92 -12.25
N ALA A 65 3.77 -12.71 -12.66
CA ALA A 65 3.26 -12.45 -14.01
C ALA A 65 4.33 -12.65 -15.11
N SER A 66 5.62 -12.52 -14.80
CA SER A 66 6.70 -12.71 -15.77
C SER A 66 7.25 -14.14 -15.78
N THR A 67 7.35 -14.81 -14.64
CA THR A 67 7.93 -16.15 -14.52
C THR A 67 6.95 -17.26 -14.85
N LEU A 68 5.70 -17.10 -14.44
CA LEU A 68 4.72 -18.19 -14.56
C LEU A 68 3.99 -18.17 -15.90
N ALA A 69 4.24 -17.16 -16.76
CA ALA A 69 3.54 -16.92 -18.03
C ALA A 69 2.02 -17.09 -17.92
N LEU A 70 1.46 -16.95 -16.70
CA LEU A 70 0.05 -17.07 -16.44
C LEU A 70 -0.65 -16.03 -17.32
N PHE A 71 -1.52 -16.57 -18.17
CA PHE A 71 -2.45 -15.91 -19.08
C PHE A 71 -2.78 -14.47 -18.68
N PRO A 72 -2.87 -13.54 -19.65
CA PRO A 72 -2.72 -12.10 -19.50
C PRO A 72 -3.20 -11.65 -18.12
N GLY A 73 -2.24 -11.56 -17.18
CA GLY A 73 -2.53 -11.33 -15.77
C GLY A 73 -3.55 -10.21 -15.67
N SER A 74 -4.75 -10.59 -15.20
CA SER A 74 -5.97 -9.78 -15.29
C SER A 74 -5.61 -8.31 -15.11
N THR A 75 -5.77 -7.51 -16.17
CA THR A 75 -5.48 -6.06 -16.12
C THR A 75 -6.21 -5.43 -14.94
N LEU A 76 -7.38 -5.98 -14.60
CA LEU A 76 -8.15 -5.65 -13.40
C LEU A 76 -7.34 -5.92 -12.12
N ALA A 77 -6.80 -7.12 -11.91
CA ALA A 77 -5.99 -7.46 -10.73
C ALA A 77 -4.78 -6.53 -10.55
N SER A 78 -4.08 -6.20 -11.64
CA SER A 78 -2.97 -5.22 -11.63
C SER A 78 -3.44 -3.84 -11.14
N TRP A 79 -4.54 -3.32 -11.68
CA TRP A 79 -5.10 -2.04 -11.25
C TRP A 79 -5.55 -2.09 -9.79
N LEU A 80 -6.14 -3.19 -9.35
CA LEU A 80 -6.60 -3.37 -7.98
C LEU A 80 -5.45 -3.35 -6.96
N PHE A 81 -4.30 -3.95 -7.28
CA PHE A 81 -3.13 -3.88 -6.41
C PHE A 81 -2.50 -2.48 -6.37
N ILE A 82 -2.47 -1.76 -7.49
CA ILE A 82 -2.00 -0.37 -7.53
C ILE A 82 -2.96 0.54 -6.75
N CYS A 83 -4.26 0.41 -6.96
CA CYS A 83 -5.28 1.13 -6.21
C CYS A 83 -5.14 0.87 -4.71
N GLY A 84 -4.97 -0.38 -4.30
CA GLY A 84 -4.70 -0.74 -2.90
C GLY A 84 -3.41 -0.09 -2.37
N ALA A 85 -2.33 -0.14 -3.15
CA ALA A 85 -1.03 0.43 -2.79
C ALA A 85 -1.05 1.94 -2.58
N VAL A 86 -1.92 2.67 -3.28
CA VAL A 86 -2.08 4.12 -3.11
C VAL A 86 -3.10 4.45 -2.03
N THR A 87 -4.24 3.76 -2.01
CA THR A 87 -5.36 4.08 -1.11
C THR A 87 -5.09 3.72 0.35
N MET A 88 -4.38 2.62 0.64
CA MET A 88 -4.02 2.26 2.03
C MET A 88 -3.20 3.34 2.73
N PRO A 89 -2.00 3.72 2.23
CA PRO A 89 -1.18 4.71 2.92
C PRO A 89 -1.87 6.06 2.97
N THR A 90 -2.54 6.49 1.89
CA THR A 90 -3.26 7.78 1.89
C THR A 90 -4.36 7.82 2.96
N ILE A 91 -5.19 6.79 3.09
CA ILE A 91 -6.23 6.71 4.12
C ILE A 91 -5.61 6.61 5.53
N CYS A 92 -4.52 5.87 5.72
CA CYS A 92 -3.79 5.81 6.99
C CYS A 92 -3.28 7.20 7.42
N PHE A 93 -2.67 7.94 6.50
CA PHE A 93 -2.19 9.30 6.73
C PHE A 93 -3.37 10.23 7.00
N LEU A 94 -4.40 10.28 6.15
CA LEU A 94 -5.61 11.09 6.34
C LEU A 94 -6.30 10.83 7.69
N THR A 95 -6.36 9.56 8.12
CA THR A 95 -6.97 9.18 9.41
C THR A 95 -6.16 9.69 10.60
N ALA A 96 -4.86 9.95 10.43
CA ALA A 96 -4.05 10.56 11.47
C ALA A 96 -4.46 12.01 11.77
N TRP A 97 -4.98 12.75 10.77
CA TRP A 97 -5.49 14.11 10.94
C TRP A 97 -6.99 14.19 11.22
N ARG A 98 -7.79 13.29 10.63
CA ARG A 98 -9.25 13.24 10.88
C ARG A 98 -9.73 11.81 11.10
N PRO A 99 -10.32 11.50 12.28
CA PRO A 99 -10.74 10.13 12.60
C PRO A 99 -11.90 9.60 11.73
N PHE A 100 -12.63 10.48 11.05
CA PHE A 100 -13.73 10.12 10.16
C PHE A 100 -13.31 9.20 9.00
N PHE A 101 -12.10 9.39 8.47
CA PHE A 101 -11.60 8.61 7.33
C PHE A 101 -11.32 7.14 7.65
N ARG A 102 -11.42 6.72 8.93
CA ARG A 102 -11.34 5.30 9.31
C ARG A 102 -12.41 4.46 8.63
N HIS A 103 -13.59 5.03 8.36
CA HIS A 103 -14.63 4.29 7.65
C HIS A 103 -14.29 4.03 6.19
N LEU A 104 -13.29 4.71 5.61
CA LEU A 104 -12.88 4.51 4.22
C LEU A 104 -11.93 3.32 4.02
N PHE A 105 -11.46 2.70 5.11
CA PHE A 105 -10.53 1.57 5.07
C PHE A 105 -11.06 0.35 4.31
N PHE A 106 -12.38 0.24 4.09
CA PHE A 106 -12.94 -0.85 3.29
C PHE A 106 -12.48 -0.79 1.82
N ILE A 107 -12.24 0.40 1.27
CA ILE A 107 -11.87 0.59 -0.14
C ILE A 107 -10.55 -0.13 -0.46
N PRO A 108 -9.42 0.18 0.22
CA PRO A 108 -8.16 -0.51 -0.04
C PRO A 108 -8.25 -2.01 0.24
N VAL A 109 -8.94 -2.40 1.32
CA VAL A 109 -9.03 -3.81 1.71
C VAL A 109 -9.80 -4.61 0.66
N LEU A 110 -10.95 -4.13 0.20
CA LEU A 110 -11.73 -4.78 -0.85
C LEU A 110 -10.93 -4.87 -2.15
N SER A 111 -10.21 -3.81 -2.53
CA SER A 111 -9.34 -3.79 -3.72
C SER A 111 -8.27 -4.89 -3.66
N LEU A 112 -7.61 -5.05 -2.51
CA LEU A 112 -6.56 -6.05 -2.33
C LEU A 112 -7.11 -7.49 -2.28
N ILE A 113 -8.25 -7.69 -1.61
CA ILE A 113 -8.92 -9.01 -1.54
C ILE A 113 -9.34 -9.44 -2.94
N THR A 114 -10.06 -8.57 -3.67
CA THR A 114 -10.53 -8.89 -5.02
C THR A 114 -9.36 -9.08 -6.00
N GLY A 115 -8.29 -8.30 -5.88
CA GLY A 115 -7.06 -8.47 -6.68
C GLY A 115 -6.38 -9.82 -6.42
N THR A 116 -6.35 -10.25 -5.16
CA THR A 116 -5.78 -11.55 -4.76
C THR A 116 -6.61 -12.72 -5.28
N ILE A 117 -7.95 -12.66 -5.15
CA ILE A 117 -8.86 -13.70 -5.65
C ILE A 117 -8.71 -13.85 -7.17
N LEU A 118 -8.68 -12.74 -7.90
CA LEU A 118 -8.51 -12.75 -9.36
C LEU A 118 -7.14 -13.31 -9.77
N SER A 119 -6.09 -13.01 -9.00
CA SER A 119 -4.75 -13.55 -9.23
C SER A 119 -4.71 -15.06 -9.01
N PHE A 120 -5.47 -15.56 -8.03
CA PHE A 120 -5.56 -17.00 -7.74
C PHE A 120 -6.40 -17.76 -8.78
N GLN A 121 -7.54 -17.19 -9.21
CA GLN A 121 -8.36 -17.76 -10.29
C GLN A 121 -7.60 -17.82 -11.62
N GLY A 122 -6.85 -16.76 -11.94
CA GLY A 122 -5.99 -16.75 -13.13
C GLY A 122 -4.82 -17.75 -13.07
N ALA A 123 -4.52 -18.32 -11.90
CA ALA A 123 -3.49 -19.35 -11.74
C ALA A 123 -4.03 -20.79 -11.88
N LEU A 124 -5.35 -20.97 -11.82
CA LEU A 124 -6.02 -22.29 -11.80
C LEU A 124 -6.61 -22.70 -13.17
N ILE A 125 -6.59 -21.81 -14.16
CA ILE A 125 -7.12 -22.00 -15.52
C ILE A 125 -5.94 -22.02 -16.49
#